data_AF-A0A962IAQ5-F1
#
_entry.id   AF-A0A962IAQ5-F1
#
_cell.length_a   1.000
_cell.length_b   1.000
_cell.length_c   1.000
_cell.angle_alpha   90.00
_cell.angle_beta   90.00
_cell.angle_gamma   90.00
#
_symmetry.space_group_name_H-M   'P 1'
#
loop_
_entity.id
_entity.type
_entity.pdbx_description
1 polymer ?
#
loop_
_entity_poly.entity_id
_entity_poly.type
_entity_poly.pdbx_seq_one_letter_code
_entity_poly.pdbx_strand_id
1 'polypeptide(L)'
;MIGLCVVVLLPLRQSELHTDDWGWLAIARHADAGLASYQQTLLFGYFYRPTAMLFWELREQLAGLSVTGQLWISLLLLASCGVLLSGWLRSTGLPSLAAALAGALLVLCPPIAGTAMWLSSHNEMLAVAFGLLALWASSQMSW
;
A
#
# COMPACT_ATOMS: atom_id res chain seq x y z
N MET A 1 6.36 3.80 24.77
CA MET A 1 5.61 3.57 23.51
C MET A 1 5.35 4.85 22.71
N ILE A 2 5.00 5.98 23.33
CA ILE A 2 4.75 7.26 22.62
C ILE A 2 5.96 7.73 21.80
N GLY A 3 7.18 7.60 22.32
CA GLY A 3 8.40 8.00 21.59
C GLY A 3 8.70 7.19 20.32
N LEU A 4 8.34 5.90 20.28
CA LEU A 4 8.54 5.07 19.09
C LEU A 4 7.56 5.47 17.98
N CYS A 5 6.30 5.73 18.35
CA CYS A 5 5.32 6.28 17.41
C CYS A 5 5.78 7.63 16.86
N VAL A 6 6.33 8.52 17.69
CA VAL A 6 6.81 9.84 17.22
C VAL A 6 7.96 9.72 16.21
N VAL A 7 8.89 8.78 16.41
CA VAL A 7 10.01 8.56 15.47
C VAL A 7 9.54 7.93 14.16
N VAL A 8 8.63 6.97 14.20
CA VAL A 8 8.06 6.32 13.00
C VAL A 8 7.19 7.30 12.20
N LEU A 9 6.52 8.23 12.88
CA LEU A 9 5.68 9.25 12.26
C LEU A 9 6.47 10.52 11.87
N LEU A 10 7.74 10.66 12.25
CA LEU A 10 8.57 11.83 11.93
C LEU A 10 8.70 12.06 10.41
N PRO A 11 8.91 11.01 9.58
CA PRO A 11 8.91 11.14 8.12
C PRO A 11 7.58 11.66 7.55
N LEU A 12 6.44 11.46 8.24
CA LEU A 12 5.14 12.00 7.80
C LEU A 12 5.08 13.52 7.79
N ARG A 13 5.94 14.17 8.58
CA ARG A 13 5.98 15.63 8.62
C ARG A 13 6.67 16.24 7.40
N GLN A 14 7.37 15.42 6.62
CA GLN A 14 8.12 15.81 5.44
C GLN A 14 7.62 15.12 4.16
N SER A 15 6.50 14.40 4.21
CA SER A 15 5.91 13.79 3.02
C SER A 15 5.20 14.86 2.18
N GLU A 16 5.99 15.62 1.43
CA GLU A 16 5.49 16.37 0.29
C GLU A 16 5.05 15.39 -0.81
N LEU A 17 4.19 15.85 -1.72
CA LEU A 17 3.80 15.06 -2.89
C LEU A 17 5.03 14.79 -3.75
N HIS A 18 5.37 13.51 -3.94
CA HIS A 18 6.44 13.11 -4.84
C HIS A 18 6.03 13.30 -6.30
N THR A 19 7.00 13.36 -7.21
CA THR A 19 6.78 13.72 -8.63
C THR A 19 5.68 12.87 -9.29
N ASP A 20 5.64 11.57 -9.00
CA ASP A 20 4.64 10.65 -9.55
C ASP A 20 3.25 10.79 -8.91
N ASP A 21 3.16 11.37 -7.70
CA ASP A 21 1.89 11.60 -7.00
C ASP A 21 1.02 12.62 -7.74
N TRP A 22 1.65 13.59 -8.43
CA TRP A 22 0.96 14.57 -9.26
C TRP A 22 0.25 13.92 -10.45
N GLY A 23 0.81 12.85 -11.01
CA GLY A 23 0.17 12.07 -12.06
C GLY A 23 -1.14 11.47 -11.56
N TRP A 24 -1.12 10.80 -10.41
CA TRP A 24 -2.30 10.20 -9.79
C TRP A 24 -3.37 11.21 -9.38
N LEU A 25 -2.97 12.38 -8.87
CA LEU A 25 -3.91 13.46 -8.55
C LEU A 25 -4.54 14.08 -9.79
N ALA A 26 -3.77 14.25 -10.88
CA ALA A 26 -4.31 14.72 -12.15
C ALA A 26 -5.32 13.72 -12.72
N ILE A 27 -5.03 12.41 -12.60
CA ILE A 27 -5.95 11.34 -12.99
C ILE A 27 -7.25 11.43 -12.19
N ALA A 28 -7.19 11.49 -10.85
CA ALA A 28 -8.39 11.64 -10.01
C ALA A 28 -9.24 12.86 -10.38
N ARG A 29 -8.61 13.95 -10.79
CA ARG A 29 -9.30 15.20 -11.11
C ARG A 29 -9.92 15.23 -12.51
N HIS A 30 -9.35 14.50 -13.46
CA HIS A 30 -9.69 14.62 -14.88
C HIS A 30 -10.26 13.34 -15.50
N ALA A 31 -10.10 12.19 -14.86
CA ALA A 31 -10.78 10.97 -15.28
C ALA A 31 -12.27 11.05 -14.93
N ASP A 32 -13.13 10.72 -15.88
CA ASP A 32 -14.54 10.51 -15.59
C ASP A 32 -14.67 9.33 -14.62
N ALA A 33 -15.55 9.47 -13.62
CA ALA A 33 -15.71 8.45 -12.58
C ALA A 33 -16.08 7.07 -13.16
N GLY A 34 -15.46 6.03 -12.61
CA GLY A 34 -15.75 4.63 -12.94
C GLY A 34 -14.93 4.09 -14.11
N LEU A 35 -15.42 3.04 -14.76
CA LEU A 35 -14.65 2.28 -15.75
C LEU A 35 -14.23 3.08 -17.01
N ALA A 36 -14.66 4.34 -17.14
CA ALA A 36 -14.21 5.26 -18.19
C ALA A 36 -12.69 5.50 -18.15
N SER A 37 -12.07 5.48 -16.98
CA SER A 37 -10.61 5.55 -16.78
C SER A 37 -9.85 4.47 -17.56
N TYR A 38 -10.45 3.29 -17.77
CA TYR A 38 -9.84 2.17 -18.51
C TYR A 38 -9.75 2.42 -20.01
N GLN A 39 -10.58 3.33 -20.53
CA GLN A 39 -10.71 3.62 -21.94
C GLN A 39 -9.84 4.81 -22.37
N GLN A 40 -9.28 5.57 -21.43
CA GLN A 40 -8.46 6.74 -21.71
C GLN A 40 -7.00 6.37 -22.00
N THR A 41 -6.53 6.70 -23.20
CA THR A 41 -5.18 6.40 -23.73
C THR A 41 -4.03 6.99 -22.93
N LEU A 42 -4.26 8.11 -22.21
CA LEU A 42 -3.25 8.75 -21.34
C LEU A 42 -2.82 7.84 -20.17
N LEU A 43 -3.75 7.06 -19.63
CA LEU A 43 -3.50 6.10 -18.55
C LEU A 43 -2.88 4.80 -19.07
N PHE A 44 -3.27 4.41 -20.28
CA PHE A 44 -2.89 3.15 -20.88
C PHE A 44 -1.38 3.05 -21.20
N GLY A 45 -0.75 4.17 -21.55
CA GLY A 45 0.67 4.19 -21.96
C GLY A 45 1.69 4.26 -20.82
N TYR A 46 1.36 4.92 -19.71
CA TYR A 46 2.30 5.20 -18.61
C TYR A 46 1.99 4.46 -17.30
N PHE A 47 0.72 4.15 -17.04
CA PHE A 47 0.26 3.67 -15.72
C PHE A 47 -0.62 2.43 -15.77
N TYR A 48 -0.72 1.72 -16.91
CA TYR A 48 -1.71 0.65 -17.05
C TYR A 48 -1.41 -0.56 -16.17
N ARG A 49 -1.98 -0.53 -14.97
CA ARG A 49 -2.10 -1.63 -14.02
C ARG A 49 -3.55 -1.63 -13.56
N PRO A 50 -4.44 -2.43 -14.17
CA PRO A 50 -5.87 -2.42 -13.88
C PRO A 50 -6.19 -2.51 -12.39
N THR A 51 -5.46 -3.34 -11.66
CA THR A 51 -5.63 -3.51 -10.21
C THR A 51 -5.31 -2.24 -9.43
N ALA A 52 -4.31 -1.47 -9.86
CA ALA A 52 -3.95 -0.21 -9.22
C ALA A 52 -4.94 0.90 -9.54
N MET A 53 -5.46 0.95 -10.78
CA MET A 53 -6.53 1.88 -11.15
C MET A 53 -7.81 1.60 -10.38
N LEU A 54 -8.24 0.32 -10.28
CA LEU A 54 -9.37 -0.07 -9.44
C LEU A 54 -9.15 0.35 -7.98
N PHE A 55 -7.95 0.10 -7.45
CA PHE A 55 -7.63 0.46 -6.08
C PHE A 55 -7.65 1.98 -5.88
N TRP A 56 -7.12 2.75 -6.84
CA TRP A 56 -7.14 4.20 -6.80
C TRP A 56 -8.57 4.75 -6.80
N GLU A 57 -9.45 4.26 -7.67
CA GLU A 57 -10.87 4.63 -7.69
C GLU A 57 -11.56 4.32 -6.35
N LEU A 58 -11.29 3.14 -5.76
CA LEU A 58 -11.81 2.79 -4.44
C LEU A 58 -11.29 3.73 -3.35
N ARG A 59 -10.00 4.12 -3.41
CA ARG A 59 -9.43 5.09 -2.47
C ARG A 59 -10.12 6.45 -2.57
N GLU A 60 -10.36 6.91 -3.79
CA GLU A 60 -11.07 8.17 -4.04
C GLU A 60 -12.51 8.11 -3.53
N GLN A 61 -13.23 7.01 -3.73
CA GLN A 61 -14.59 6.85 -3.18
C GLN A 61 -14.61 6.87 -1.64
N LEU A 62 -13.57 6.33 -0.98
CA LEU A 62 -13.51 6.23 0.48
C LEU A 62 -12.99 7.50 1.16
N ALA A 63 -11.98 8.16 0.58
CA ALA A 63 -11.28 9.28 1.20
C ALA A 63 -11.38 10.60 0.41
N GLY A 64 -11.92 10.56 -0.81
CA GLY A 64 -11.92 11.69 -1.73
C GLY A 64 -10.52 12.19 -2.03
N LEU A 65 -10.40 13.51 -2.19
CA LEU A 65 -9.13 14.21 -2.40
C LEU A 65 -8.41 14.57 -1.08
N SER A 66 -8.88 14.07 0.06
CA SER A 66 -8.26 14.35 1.36
C SER A 66 -6.91 13.64 1.48
N VAL A 67 -5.82 14.40 1.52
CA VAL A 67 -4.46 13.87 1.71
C VAL A 67 -4.38 12.98 2.95
N THR A 68 -4.94 13.43 4.07
CA THR A 68 -4.96 12.65 5.32
C THR A 68 -5.70 11.32 5.16
N GLY A 69 -6.85 11.33 4.47
CA GLY A 69 -7.62 10.10 4.22
C GLY A 69 -6.85 9.12 3.33
N GLN A 70 -6.18 9.64 2.30
CA GLN A 70 -5.36 8.83 1.41
C GLN A 70 -4.15 8.21 2.13
N LEU A 71 -3.49 8.96 3.02
CA LEU A 71 -2.39 8.46 3.85
C LEU A 71 -2.85 7.37 4.83
N TRP A 72 -4.04 7.50 5.41
CA TRP A 72 -4.62 6.44 6.25
C TRP A 72 -4.82 5.15 5.46
N ILE A 73 -5.31 5.22 4.22
CA ILE A 73 -5.46 4.04 3.38
C ILE A 73 -4.08 3.42 3.07
N SER A 74 -3.07 4.23 2.78
CA SER A 74 -1.69 3.75 2.60
C SER A 74 -1.16 3.02 3.85
N LEU A 75 -1.37 3.58 5.05
CA LEU A 75 -0.97 2.96 6.32
C LEU A 75 -1.69 1.62 6.55
N LEU A 76 -3.00 1.56 6.25
CA LEU A 76 -3.78 0.33 6.38
C LEU A 76 -3.29 -0.76 5.41
N LEU A 77 -2.92 -0.37 4.19
CA LEU A 77 -2.36 -1.31 3.21
C LEU A 77 -0.99 -1.83 3.68
N LEU A 78 -0.10 -0.96 4.17
CA LEU A 78 1.18 -1.37 4.75
C LEU A 78 1.00 -2.31 5.96
N ALA A 79 0.07 -1.99 6.87
CA ALA A 79 -0.25 -2.83 8.01
C ALA A 79 -0.75 -4.21 7.57
N SER A 80 -1.57 -4.26 6.51
CA SER A 80 -2.04 -5.50 5.90
C SER A 80 -0.88 -6.34 5.36
N CYS A 81 0.12 -5.73 4.71
CA CYS A 81 1.35 -6.43 4.31
C CYS A 81 2.09 -7.03 5.51
N GLY A 82 2.19 -6.31 6.64
CA GLY A 82 2.78 -6.83 7.87
C GLY A 82 2.04 -8.05 8.41
N VAL A 83 0.70 -8.00 8.44
CA VAL A 83 -0.15 -9.12 8.87
C VAL A 83 0.01 -10.33 7.95
N LEU A 84 0.01 -10.12 6.63
CA LEU A 84 0.20 -11.19 5.64
C LEU A 84 1.58 -11.84 5.77
N LEU A 85 2.64 -11.04 5.96
CA LEU A 85 3.99 -11.54 6.21
C LEU A 85 4.04 -12.40 7.47
N SER A 86 3.46 -11.92 8.58
CA SER A 86 3.38 -12.70 9.82
C SER A 86 2.56 -13.98 9.64
N GLY A 87 1.46 -13.94 8.88
CA GLY A 87 0.62 -15.09 8.58
C GLY A 87 1.38 -16.17 7.81
N TRP A 88 2.07 -15.77 6.74
CA TRP A 88 2.90 -16.67 5.93
C TRP A 88 4.09 -17.24 6.72
N LEU A 89 4.80 -16.43 7.51
CA LEU A 89 5.92 -16.95 8.30
C LEU A 89 5.45 -17.96 9.37
N ARG A 90 4.26 -17.78 9.92
CA ARG A 90 3.68 -18.77 10.84
C ARG A 90 3.34 -20.08 10.13
N SER A 91 2.85 -20.04 8.89
CA SER A 91 2.54 -21.26 8.14
C SER A 91 3.78 -22.05 7.73
N THR A 92 4.97 -21.43 7.69
CA THR A 92 6.24 -22.14 7.49
C THR A 92 6.85 -22.73 8.77
N GLY A 93 6.17 -22.61 9.91
CA GLY A 93 6.62 -23.16 11.20
C GLY A 93 7.43 -22.19 12.06
N LEU A 94 7.57 -20.92 11.67
CA LEU A 94 8.25 -19.93 12.51
C LEU A 94 7.44 -19.65 13.79
N PRO A 95 8.09 -19.52 14.97
CA PRO A 95 7.39 -19.18 16.21
C PRO A 95 6.56 -17.90 16.08
N SER A 96 5.33 -17.91 16.64
CA SER A 96 4.37 -16.80 16.49
C SER A 96 4.93 -15.43 16.85
N LEU A 97 5.76 -15.34 17.90
CA LEU A 97 6.40 -14.09 18.30
C LEU A 97 7.40 -13.60 17.25
N ALA A 98 8.25 -14.49 16.73
CA ALA A 98 9.24 -14.12 15.71
C ALA A 98 8.56 -13.68 14.40
N ALA A 99 7.49 -14.36 13.99
CA ALA A 99 6.69 -13.98 12.83
C ALA A 99 5.99 -12.62 13.02
N ALA A 100 5.44 -12.36 14.22
CA ALA A 100 4.84 -11.07 14.56
C ALA A 100 5.87 -9.94 14.55
N LEU A 101 7.07 -10.19 15.10
CA LEU A 101 8.17 -9.22 15.07
C LEU A 101 8.64 -8.93 13.64
N ALA A 102 8.70 -9.93 12.76
CA ALA A 102 9.05 -9.73 11.35
C ALA A 102 8.01 -8.83 10.63
N GLY A 103 6.71 -9.07 10.86
CA GLY A 103 5.64 -8.21 10.34
C GLY A 103 5.71 -6.79 10.90
N ALA A 104 5.95 -6.65 12.21
CA ALA A 104 6.14 -5.34 12.84
C ALA A 104 7.39 -4.61 12.28
N LEU A 105 8.48 -5.32 12.04
CA LEU A 105 9.69 -4.76 11.44
C LEU A 105 9.42 -4.25 10.03
N LEU A 106 8.67 -4.98 9.19
CA LEU A 106 8.27 -4.50 7.86
C LEU A 106 7.53 -3.16 7.96
N VAL A 107 6.54 -3.06 8.86
CA VAL A 107 5.69 -1.87 9.01
C VAL A 107 6.44 -0.69 9.63
N LEU A 108 7.32 -0.95 10.59
CA LEU A 108 8.02 0.09 11.35
C LEU A 108 9.39 0.47 10.76
N CYS A 109 9.88 -0.26 9.74
CA CYS A 109 11.13 0.04 9.06
C CYS A 109 11.04 1.42 8.39
N PRO A 110 11.85 2.43 8.80
CA PRO A 110 11.64 3.81 8.37
C PRO A 110 11.63 4.03 6.84
N PRO A 111 12.51 3.40 6.04
CA PRO A 111 12.43 3.50 4.59
C PRO A 111 11.11 2.95 4.01
N ILE A 112 10.63 1.81 4.52
CA ILE A 112 9.39 1.19 4.04
C ILE A 112 8.19 2.05 4.44
N ALA A 113 8.14 2.48 5.71
CA ALA A 113 7.10 3.37 6.21
C ALA A 113 7.09 4.69 5.45
N GLY A 114 8.26 5.28 5.15
CA GLY A 114 8.39 6.49 4.36
C GLY A 114 7.86 6.31 2.93
N THR A 115 8.28 5.25 2.24
CA THR A 115 7.82 4.96 0.87
C THR A 115 6.32 4.68 0.82
N ALA A 116 5.76 3.97 1.80
CA ALA A 116 4.32 3.71 1.86
C ALA A 116 3.47 5.00 1.88
N MET A 117 4.05 6.11 2.34
CA MET A 117 3.37 7.40 2.42
C MET A 117 3.37 8.17 1.11
N TRP A 118 4.11 7.72 0.11
CA TRP A 118 4.03 8.26 -1.24
C TRP A 118 2.72 7.77 -1.86
N LEU A 119 1.88 8.66 -2.37
CA LEU A 119 0.58 8.26 -2.91
C LEU A 119 0.74 7.27 -4.06
N SER A 120 1.77 7.47 -4.88
CA SER A 120 2.15 6.66 -6.05
C SER A 120 2.63 5.25 -5.70
N SER A 121 3.12 5.00 -4.48
CA SER A 121 3.68 3.69 -4.07
C SER A 121 2.64 2.59 -3.82
N HIS A 122 1.35 2.92 -3.96
CA HIS A 122 0.27 1.94 -3.79
C HIS A 122 0.40 0.75 -4.74
N ASN A 123 1.00 0.96 -5.92
CA ASN A 123 1.27 -0.10 -6.89
C ASN A 123 2.19 -1.17 -6.31
N GLU A 124 3.31 -0.75 -5.75
CA GLU A 124 4.32 -1.60 -5.13
C GLU A 124 3.75 -2.27 -3.89
N MET A 125 2.99 -1.54 -3.07
CA MET A 125 2.36 -2.12 -1.88
C MET A 125 1.30 -3.18 -2.22
N LEU A 126 0.48 -2.96 -3.25
CA LEU A 126 -0.45 -3.98 -3.74
C LEU A 126 0.29 -5.21 -4.27
N ALA A 127 1.38 -5.01 -5.02
CA ALA A 127 2.20 -6.11 -5.51
C ALA A 127 2.78 -6.94 -4.35
N VAL A 128 3.28 -6.29 -3.30
CA VAL A 128 3.75 -6.96 -2.08
C VAL A 128 2.62 -7.69 -1.38
N ALA A 129 1.45 -7.06 -1.19
CA ALA A 129 0.30 -7.68 -0.55
C ALA A 129 -0.17 -8.94 -1.30
N PHE A 130 -0.35 -8.85 -2.62
CA PHE A 130 -0.76 -10.00 -3.43
C PHE A 130 0.32 -11.09 -3.49
N GLY A 131 1.59 -10.72 -3.55
CA GLY A 131 2.70 -11.67 -3.48
C GLY A 131 2.73 -12.44 -2.16
N LEU A 132 2.59 -11.74 -1.03
CA LEU A 132 2.50 -12.36 0.29
C LEU A 132 1.25 -13.22 0.44
N LEU A 133 0.11 -12.77 -0.09
CA LEU A 133 -1.12 -13.56 -0.09
C LEU A 133 -0.96 -14.84 -0.91
N ALA A 134 -0.30 -14.79 -2.07
CA ALA A 134 -0.03 -15.96 -2.89
C ALA A 134 0.92 -16.94 -2.20
N LEU A 135 1.98 -16.45 -1.55
CA LEU A 135 2.90 -17.25 -0.74
C LEU A 135 2.18 -17.89 0.46
N TRP A 136 1.29 -17.14 1.11
CA TRP A 136 0.52 -17.68 2.21
C TRP A 136 -0.46 -18.74 1.72
N ALA A 137 -1.22 -18.48 0.66
CA ALA A 137 -2.16 -19.45 0.09
C ALA A 137 -1.46 -20.74 -0.34
N SER A 138 -0.31 -20.65 -1.00
CA SER A 138 0.44 -21.83 -1.45
C SER A 138 0.96 -22.67 -0.30
N SER A 139 1.37 -22.05 0.82
CA SER A 139 1.81 -22.77 2.02
C SER A 139 0.69 -23.56 2.72
N GLN A 140 -0.58 -23.25 2.45
CA GLN A 140 -1.72 -23.99 2.99
C GLN A 140 -2.13 -25.17 2.11
N MET A 141 -1.62 -25.24 0.87
CA MET A 141 -1.98 -26.26 -0.13
C MET A 141 -0.99 -27.43 -0.19
N SER A 142 -0.01 -27.49 0.71
CA SER A 142 0.91 -28.62 0.83
C SER A 142 0.14 -29.86 1.32
N TRP A 143 -0.08 -30.80 0.39
CA TRP A 143 -0.66 -32.13 0.61
C TRP A 143 0.26 -33.03 1.43
#